data_AF-A0A7V5UFU6-F1
#
_entry.id   AF-A0A7V5UFU6-F1
#
_cell.length_a   1.000
_cell.length_b   1.000
_cell.length_c   1.000
_cell.angle_alpha   90.00
_cell.angle_beta   90.00
_cell.angle_gamma   90.00
#
_symmetry.space_group_name_H-M   'P 1'
#
loop_
_entity.id
_entity.type
_entity.pdbx_description
1 polymer ?
#
loop_
_entity_poly.entity_id
_entity_poly.type
_entity_poly.pdbx_seq_one_letter_code
_entity_poly.pdbx_strand_id
1 'polypeptide(L)'
;MPEQFEEKIMPVGGQAVIEGVMMRSPKRIATAVRRASGKIEVRVDEFESLTQKHKILNIPIIRGAITLIEVMIQGIKTLQWSADKAMEDAEAEEAAKKNKSPKKDKKKGMTTAGAVFSMTIALVVGMAF
;
A
#
# COMPACT_ATOMS: atom_id res chain seq x y z
N MET A 1 -9.63 5.22 47.20
CA MET A 1 -8.31 5.70 46.73
C MET A 1 -8.36 5.67 45.21
N PRO A 2 -8.21 6.79 44.48
CA PRO A 2 -8.18 6.73 43.02
C PRO A 2 -6.83 6.16 42.57
N GLU A 3 -6.87 5.10 41.76
CA GLU A 3 -5.69 4.56 41.09
C GLU A 3 -5.04 5.66 40.24
N GLN A 4 -3.78 5.94 40.53
CA GLN A 4 -2.95 6.85 39.76
C GLN A 4 -2.66 6.16 38.43
N PHE A 5 -3.37 6.54 37.36
CA PHE A 5 -3.00 6.17 36.01
C PHE A 5 -1.61 6.74 35.73
N GLU A 6 -0.59 5.89 35.82
CA GLU A 6 0.77 6.22 35.43
C GLU A 6 0.74 6.51 33.92
N GLU A 7 0.76 7.79 33.55
CA GLU A 7 0.67 8.23 32.15
C GLU A 7 2.00 7.93 31.43
N LYS A 8 2.18 6.66 31.06
CA LYS A 8 3.35 6.22 30.31
C LYS A 8 3.24 6.71 28.87
N ILE A 9 3.99 7.76 28.55
CA ILE A 9 4.12 8.28 27.18
C ILE A 9 4.70 7.16 26.30
N MET A 10 3.86 6.61 25.42
CA MET A 10 4.28 5.60 24.45
C MET A 10 4.73 6.30 23.16
N PRO A 11 5.93 5.97 22.63
CA PRO A 11 6.35 6.51 21.35
C PRO A 11 5.46 5.94 20.25
N VAL A 12 4.65 6.81 19.65
CA VAL A 12 3.79 6.52 18.51
C VAL A 12 4.22 7.37 17.33
N GLY A 13 4.12 6.80 16.13
CA GLY A 13 4.41 7.50 14.89
C GLY A 13 3.65 6.84 13.76
N GLY A 14 3.78 7.35 12.54
CA GLY A 14 3.00 6.80 11.44
C GLY A 14 3.43 7.27 10.07
N GLN A 15 2.75 6.73 9.07
CA GLN A 15 2.93 7.05 7.66
C GLN A 15 1.55 7.19 7.00
N ALA A 16 1.44 8.04 5.98
CA ALA A 16 0.30 8.04 5.09
C ALA A 16 0.31 6.78 4.20
N VAL A 17 -0.88 6.25 3.93
CA VAL A 17 -1.13 5.16 2.97
C VAL A 17 -2.24 5.56 2.00
N ILE A 18 -2.57 4.71 1.03
CA ILE A 18 -3.58 5.06 0.02
C ILE A 18 -4.94 5.18 0.69
N GLU A 19 -5.57 6.36 0.56
CA GLU A 19 -6.85 6.71 1.19
C GLU A 19 -6.89 6.48 2.71
N GLY A 20 -5.75 6.60 3.38
CA GLY A 20 -5.65 6.20 4.78
C GLY A 20 -4.38 6.60 5.52
N VAL A 21 -4.28 6.09 6.75
CA VAL A 21 -3.15 6.32 7.64
C VAL A 21 -2.73 5.04 8.36
N MET A 22 -1.42 4.86 8.52
CA MET A 22 -0.80 3.83 9.33
C MET A 22 -0.19 4.46 10.59
N MET A 23 -0.52 3.93 11.75
CA MET A 23 0.07 4.27 13.05
C MET A 23 0.81 3.06 13.62
N ARG A 24 2.03 3.28 14.11
CA ARG A 24 2.88 2.31 14.77
C ARG A 24 3.04 2.69 16.25
N SER A 25 2.75 1.72 17.10
CA SER A 25 3.12 1.70 18.51
C SER A 25 4.25 0.69 18.74
N PRO A 26 4.84 0.61 19.94
CA PRO A 26 5.91 -0.35 20.22
C PRO A 26 5.54 -1.82 20.02
N LYS A 27 4.24 -2.16 20.10
CA LYS A 27 3.72 -3.54 20.07
C LYS A 27 2.75 -3.83 18.92
N ARG A 28 2.21 -2.81 18.28
CA ARG A 28 1.13 -2.94 17.28
C ARG A 28 1.27 -1.92 16.18
N ILE A 29 0.83 -2.32 14.99
CA ILE A 29 0.65 -1.45 13.83
C ILE A 29 -0.84 -1.44 13.51
N ALA A 30 -1.43 -0.26 13.38
CA ALA A 30 -2.81 -0.08 12.99
C ALA A 30 -2.87 0.73 11.69
N THR A 31 -3.57 0.21 10.68
CA THR A 31 -3.78 0.90 9.41
C THR A 31 -5.27 1.09 9.20
N ALA A 32 -5.70 2.31 8.92
CA ALA A 32 -7.08 2.67 8.64
C ALA A 32 -7.19 3.27 7.24
N VAL A 33 -8.06 2.72 6.40
CA VAL A 33 -8.30 3.20 5.03
C VAL A 33 -9.78 3.51 4.82
N ARG A 34 -10.07 4.55 4.06
CA ARG A 34 -11.42 4.92 3.65
C ARG A 34 -11.79 4.18 2.37
N ARG A 35 -12.83 3.35 2.44
CA ARG A 35 -13.40 2.66 1.27
C ARG A 35 -14.22 3.63 0.41
N ALA A 36 -14.42 3.31 -0.86
CA ALA A 36 -15.31 4.05 -1.78
C ALA A 36 -16.75 4.13 -1.26
N SER A 37 -17.19 3.14 -0.48
CA SER A 37 -18.48 3.16 0.23
C SER A 37 -18.58 4.22 1.35
N GLY A 38 -17.47 4.89 1.70
CA GLY A 38 -17.37 5.84 2.81
C GLY A 38 -17.11 5.20 4.17
N LYS A 39 -17.08 3.87 4.27
CA LYS A 39 -16.72 3.15 5.49
C LYS A 39 -15.21 3.16 5.72
N ILE A 40 -14.80 3.12 6.98
CA ILE A 40 -13.38 2.95 7.36
C ILE A 40 -13.12 1.47 7.62
N GLU A 41 -12.14 0.91 6.93
CA GLU A 41 -11.63 -0.44 7.20
C GLU A 41 -10.33 -0.32 7.98
N VAL A 42 -10.24 -1.04 9.10
CA VAL A 42 -9.09 -1.00 10.01
C VAL A 42 -8.46 -2.37 10.11
N ARG A 43 -7.14 -2.41 9.92
CA ARG A 43 -6.30 -3.58 10.13
C ARG A 43 -5.34 -3.32 11.29
N VAL A 44 -5.27 -4.25 12.23
CA VAL A 44 -4.33 -4.20 13.37
C VAL A 44 -3.45 -5.44 13.34
N ASP A 45 -2.14 -5.24 13.23
CA ASP A 45 -1.14 -6.28 13.25
C ASP A 45 -0.28 -6.17 14.53
N GLU A 46 0.14 -7.31 15.08
CA GLU A 46 1.14 -7.34 16.15
C GLU A 46 2.53 -7.05 15.58
N PHE A 47 3.33 -6.30 16.33
CA PHE A 47 4.68 -5.93 15.93
C PHE A 47 5.64 -6.14 17.10
N GLU A 48 6.64 -6.98 16.89
CA GLU A 48 7.77 -7.17 17.80
C GLU A 48 9.06 -6.91 17.02
N SER A 49 9.91 -6.01 17.52
CA SER A 49 11.19 -5.72 16.87
C SER A 49 12.23 -6.78 17.22
N LEU A 50 13.01 -7.21 16.24
CA LEU A 50 14.16 -8.09 16.39
C LEU A 50 15.20 -7.49 17.34
N THR A 51 15.34 -6.16 17.33
CA THR A 51 16.26 -5.44 18.24
C THR A 51 15.80 -5.51 19.70
N GLN A 52 14.50 -5.69 19.96
CA GLN A 52 13.97 -5.90 21.31
C GLN A 52 14.13 -7.36 21.75
N LYS A 53 14.03 -8.31 20.81
CA LYS A 53 14.16 -9.75 21.07
C LYS A 53 15.60 -10.17 21.39
N HIS A 54 16.59 -9.58 20.72
CA HIS A 54 18.00 -9.94 20.88
C HIS A 54 18.84 -8.74 21.33
N LYS A 55 19.28 -8.75 22.60
CA LYS A 55 20.07 -7.65 23.20
C LYS A 55 21.35 -7.30 22.43
N ILE A 56 21.98 -8.27 21.78
CA ILE A 56 23.19 -8.09 20.96
C ILE A 56 22.95 -7.21 19.73
N LEU A 57 21.72 -7.14 19.22
CA LEU A 57 21.36 -6.34 18.04
C LEU A 57 21.12 -4.85 18.37
N ASN A 58 21.30 -4.45 19.63
CA ASN A 58 21.02 -3.08 20.11
C ASN A 58 22.23 -2.12 20.03
N ILE A 59 23.26 -2.48 19.26
CA ILE A 59 24.43 -1.61 18.99
C ILE A 59 23.99 -0.47 18.04
N PRO A 60 24.33 0.82 18.27
CA PRO A 60 23.71 1.96 17.59
C PRO A 60 23.58 1.87 16.06
N ILE A 61 24.64 1.41 15.37
CA ILE A 61 24.67 1.27 13.91
C ILE A 61 23.77 0.10 13.45
N ILE A 62 23.93 -1.07 14.07
CA ILE A 62 23.19 -2.29 13.73
C ILE A 62 21.70 -2.11 14.07
N ARG A 63 21.41 -1.52 15.23
CA ARG A 63 20.06 -1.17 15.69
C ARG A 63 19.35 -0.29 14.67
N GLY A 64 20.03 0.74 14.16
CA GLY A 64 19.50 1.64 13.13
C GLY A 64 19.16 0.90 11.84
N ALA A 65 20.10 0.10 11.32
CA ALA A 65 19.90 -0.66 10.09
C ALA A 65 18.73 -1.65 10.19
N ILE A 66 18.66 -2.43 11.28
CA ILE A 66 17.57 -3.39 11.49
C ILE A 66 16.23 -2.67 11.63
N THR A 67 16.18 -1.59 12.42
CA THR A 67 14.94 -0.81 12.61
C THR A 67 14.45 -0.22 11.28
N LEU A 68 15.37 0.27 10.45
CA LEU A 68 15.04 0.80 9.12
C LEU A 68 14.42 -0.28 8.23
N ILE A 69 15.04 -1.47 8.18
CA ILE A 69 14.55 -2.61 7.39
C ILE A 69 13.16 -3.03 7.90
N GLU A 70 12.97 -3.14 9.22
CA GLU A 70 11.67 -3.48 9.82
C GLU A 70 10.58 -2.48 9.41
N VAL A 71 10.87 -1.18 9.52
CA VAL A 71 9.92 -0.12 9.14
C VAL A 71 9.61 -0.17 7.65
N MET A 72 10.62 -0.37 6.80
CA MET A 72 10.43 -0.46 5.35
C MET A 72 9.55 -1.65 4.97
N ILE A 73 9.81 -2.84 5.53
CA ILE A 73 9.00 -4.03 5.28
C ILE A 73 7.54 -3.80 5.71
N GLN A 74 7.33 -3.24 6.90
CA GLN A 74 5.98 -2.96 7.38
C GLN A 74 5.28 -1.89 6.54
N GLY A 75 5.99 -0.81 6.18
CA GLY A 75 5.47 0.26 5.34
C GLY A 75 5.02 -0.24 3.97
N ILE A 76 5.85 -1.06 3.30
CA ILE A 76 5.50 -1.69 2.02
C ILE A 76 4.27 -2.59 2.16
N LYS A 77 4.21 -3.42 3.21
CA LYS A 77 3.04 -4.29 3.46
C LYS A 77 1.75 -3.49 3.66
N THR A 78 1.81 -2.40 4.42
CA THR A 78 0.63 -1.56 4.66
C THR A 78 0.22 -0.77 3.42
N LEU A 79 1.19 -0.30 2.63
CA LEU A 79 0.92 0.35 1.35
C LEU A 79 0.25 -0.62 0.37
N GLN A 80 0.79 -1.82 0.22
CA GLN A 80 0.21 -2.85 -0.64
C GLN A 80 -1.21 -3.20 -0.19
N TRP A 81 -1.42 -3.42 1.11
CA TRP A 81 -2.77 -3.68 1.63
C TRP A 81 -3.74 -2.52 1.32
N SER A 82 -3.34 -1.27 1.50
CA SER A 82 -4.19 -0.12 1.14
C SER A 82 -4.45 -0.03 -0.37
N ALA A 83 -3.48 -0.40 -1.20
CA ALA A 83 -3.61 -0.44 -2.66
C ALA A 83 -4.60 -1.52 -3.10
N ASP A 84 -4.51 -2.72 -2.51
CA ASP A 84 -5.42 -3.82 -2.78
C ASP A 84 -6.88 -3.40 -2.49
N LYS A 85 -7.10 -2.69 -1.38
CA LYS A 85 -8.42 -2.17 -1.00
C LYS A 85 -8.95 -1.11 -1.97
N ALA A 86 -8.07 -0.24 -2.47
CA ALA A 86 -8.43 0.73 -3.50
C ALA A 86 -8.74 0.06 -4.86
N MET A 87 -8.01 -1.00 -5.22
CA MET A 87 -8.29 -1.79 -6.44
C MET A 87 -9.62 -2.53 -6.34
N GLU A 88 -9.89 -3.20 -5.21
CA GLU A 88 -11.20 -3.84 -4.94
C GLU A 88 -12.36 -2.85 -5.14
N ASP A 89 -12.21 -1.62 -4.66
CA ASP A 89 -13.23 -0.56 -4.81
C ASP A 89 -13.39 -0.12 -6.28
N ALA A 90 -12.29 0.03 -7.02
CA ALA A 90 -12.32 0.39 -8.43
C ALA A 90 -12.99 -0.70 -9.30
N GLU A 91 -12.68 -1.97 -9.05
CA GLU A 91 -13.27 -3.12 -9.75
C GLU A 91 -14.79 -3.23 -9.47
N ALA A 92 -15.20 -3.03 -8.22
CA ALA A 92 -16.61 -3.01 -7.84
C ALA A 92 -17.39 -1.89 -8.55
N GLU A 93 -16.78 -0.71 -8.70
CA GLU A 93 -17.38 0.40 -9.43
C GLU A 93 -17.51 0.12 -10.94
N GLU A 94 -16.50 -0.51 -11.55
CA GLU A 94 -16.56 -0.95 -12.95
C GLU A 94 -17.65 -2.00 -13.19
N ALA A 95 -17.79 -2.98 -12.30
CA ALA A 95 -18.82 -4.00 -12.39
C ALA A 95 -20.23 -3.38 -12.31
N ALA A 96 -20.42 -2.40 -11.42
CA ALA A 96 -21.68 -1.65 -11.32
C ALA A 96 -22.00 -0.83 -12.59
N LYS A 97 -20.98 -0.27 -13.26
CA LYS A 97 -21.14 0.49 -14.52
C LYS A 97 -21.43 -0.41 -15.73
N LYS A 98 -20.80 -1.59 -15.80
CA LYS A 98 -21.01 -2.57 -16.90
C LYS A 98 -22.43 -3.12 -16.94
N ASN A 99 -23.11 -3.23 -15.79
CA ASN A 99 -24.52 -3.64 -15.72
C ASN A 99 -25.52 -2.58 -16.23
N LYS A 100 -25.10 -1.34 -16.53
CA LYS A 100 -25.99 -0.24 -16.96
C LYS A 100 -25.88 0.17 -18.44
N SER A 101 -25.09 -0.51 -19.27
CA SER A 101 -24.85 -0.11 -20.66
C SER A 101 -25.28 -1.18 -21.68
N PRO A 102 -26.33 -0.99 -22.50
CA PRO A 102 -26.55 -1.84 -23.66
C PRO A 102 -25.46 -1.56 -24.70
N LYS A 103 -24.78 -2.63 -25.15
CA LYS A 103 -23.75 -2.62 -26.20
C LYS A 103 -24.27 -1.92 -27.46
N LYS A 104 -23.52 -0.93 -27.95
CA LYS A 104 -23.63 -0.44 -29.33
C LYS A 104 -22.35 -0.80 -30.07
N ASP A 105 -22.51 -1.67 -31.06
CA ASP A 105 -21.48 -2.11 -31.99
C ASP A 105 -20.77 -0.95 -32.69
N LYS A 106 -19.47 -1.12 -32.95
CA LYS A 106 -18.88 -0.84 -34.28
C LYS A 106 -17.46 -1.39 -34.39
N LYS A 107 -17.33 -2.46 -35.19
CA LYS A 107 -16.12 -2.80 -35.95
C LYS A 107 -15.64 -1.56 -36.75
N LYS A 108 -14.34 -1.29 -36.74
CA LYS A 108 -13.60 -0.84 -37.94
C LYS A 108 -12.12 -1.23 -37.79
N GLY A 109 -11.62 -1.90 -38.82
CA GLY A 109 -10.41 -2.73 -38.79
C GLY A 109 -9.11 -1.96 -38.57
N MET A 110 -8.24 -2.60 -37.77
CA MET A 110 -6.82 -2.33 -37.74
C MET A 110 -6.22 -2.85 -39.05
N THR A 111 -5.90 -1.95 -39.97
CA THR A 111 -5.16 -2.29 -41.19
C THR A 111 -3.70 -2.59 -40.81
N THR A 112 -3.17 -3.69 -41.36
CA THR A 112 -1.83 -4.24 -41.10
C THR A 112 -0.69 -3.23 -41.30
N ALA A 113 -0.91 -2.17 -42.08
CA ALA A 113 0.05 -1.08 -42.27
C ALA A 113 0.32 -0.26 -41.00
N GLY A 114 -0.69 -0.02 -40.16
CA GLY A 114 -0.54 0.76 -38.91
C GLY A 114 0.24 0.00 -37.83
N ALA A 115 0.07 -1.32 -37.78
CA ALA A 115 0.78 -2.18 -36.83
C ALA A 115 2.29 -2.23 -37.13
N VAL A 116 2.67 -2.37 -38.41
CA VAL A 116 4.09 -2.40 -38.81
C VAL A 116 4.78 -1.06 -38.51
N PHE A 117 4.09 0.07 -38.72
CA PHE A 117 4.64 1.39 -38.43
C PHE A 117 4.86 1.64 -36.92
N SER A 118 3.95 1.15 -36.07
CA SER A 118 4.12 1.26 -34.61
C SER A 118 5.28 0.42 -34.07
N MET A 119 5.52 -0.74 -34.69
CA MET A 119 6.55 -1.69 -34.25
C MET A 119 7.96 -1.26 -34.67
N THR A 120 8.11 -0.60 -35.82
CA THR A 120 9.42 -0.07 -36.27
C THR A 120 9.88 1.12 -35.43
N ILE A 121 8.96 2.03 -35.08
CA ILE A 121 9.29 3.18 -34.21
C ILE A 121 9.75 2.70 -32.83
N ALA A 122 9.08 1.71 -32.25
CA ALA A 122 9.44 1.16 -30.95
C ALA A 122 10.85 0.54 -30.93
N LEU A 123 11.22 -0.18 -32.00
CA LEU A 123 12.55 -0.82 -32.09
C LEU A 123 13.69 0.18 -32.30
N VAL A 124 13.48 1.23 -33.11
CA VAL A 124 14.50 2.25 -33.36
C VAL A 124 14.76 3.07 -32.11
N VAL A 125 13.70 3.46 -31.40
CA VAL A 125 13.84 4.20 -30.13
C VAL A 125 14.47 3.31 -29.06
N GLY A 126 14.11 2.03 -28.97
CA GLY A 126 14.68 1.10 -28.00
C GLY A 126 16.17 0.77 -28.20
N MET A 127 16.71 0.91 -29.41
CA MET A 127 18.15 0.75 -29.66
C MET A 127 18.96 2.04 -29.44
N ALA A 128 18.30 3.19 -29.34
CA ALA A 128 18.95 4.49 -29.17
C ALA A 128 19.06 4.94 -27.70
N PHE A 129 18.46 4.19 -26.77
CA PHE A 129 18.48 4.44 -25.32
C PHE A 129 19.16 3.29 -24.56
#